data_AF-A0A2J6HLV3-F1
#
_entry.id   AF-A0A2J6HLV3-F1
#
_cell.length_a   1.000
_cell.length_b   1.000
_cell.length_c   1.000
_cell.angle_alpha   90.00
_cell.angle_beta   90.00
_cell.angle_gamma   90.00
#
_symmetry.space_group_name_H-M   'P 1'
#
loop_
_entity.id
_entity.type
_entity.pdbx_description
1 polymer ?
#
loop_
_entity_poly.entity_id
_entity_poly.type
_entity_poly.pdbx_seq_one_letter_code
_entity_poly.pdbx_strand_id
1 'polypeptide(L)'
;MHFFGAIGSVTFFAGFVIAVYLAYAKFFMAVYKMTERPLFYFGLLAMLIGTQLFLTGFLAEMVSRNAPERNNYQIKSKINIKNS
;
A
#
# COMPACT_ATOMS: atom_id res chain seq x y z
N MET A 1 0.92 -1.54 -9.24
CA MET A 1 1.51 -1.68 -7.89
C MET A 1 2.47 -0.56 -7.51
N HIS A 2 3.20 0.04 -8.45
CA HIS A 2 4.37 0.88 -8.12
C HIS A 2 4.13 2.04 -7.16
N PHE A 3 3.06 2.82 -7.31
CA PHE A 3 2.89 4.02 -6.49
C PHE A 3 2.38 3.69 -5.07
N PHE A 4 1.20 3.10 -4.97
CA PHE A 4 0.58 2.75 -3.68
C PHE A 4 1.31 1.62 -2.93
N GLY A 5 1.86 0.66 -3.66
CA GLY A 5 2.66 -0.43 -3.07
C GLY A 5 3.95 0.09 -2.45
N ALA A 6 4.73 0.91 -3.17
CA ALA A 6 5.99 1.44 -2.66
C ALA A 6 5.79 2.36 -1.45
N ILE A 7 4.83 3.30 -1.54
CA ILE A 7 4.53 4.21 -0.42
C ILE A 7 4.00 3.42 0.79
N GLY A 8 3.14 2.42 0.55
CA GLY A 8 2.66 1.52 1.60
C GLY A 8 3.77 0.76 2.31
N SER A 9 4.71 0.17 1.54
CA SER A 9 5.88 -0.53 2.09
C SER A 9 6.80 0.40 2.89
N VAL A 10 7.08 1.61 2.40
CA VAL A 10 7.89 2.60 3.14
C VAL A 10 7.22 3.02 4.44
N THR A 11 5.91 3.27 4.40
CA THR A 11 5.14 3.68 5.59
C THR A 11 5.08 2.55 6.62
N PHE A 12 4.86 1.32 6.18
CA PHE A 12 4.91 0.14 7.02
C PHE A 12 6.29 -0.02 7.67
N PHE A 13 7.36 0.13 6.88
CA PHE A 13 8.72 0.00 7.37
C PHE A 13 9.06 1.08 8.41
N ALA A 14 8.62 2.32 8.21
CA ALA A 14 8.77 3.38 9.21
C ALA A 14 8.06 3.02 10.54
N GLY A 15 6.82 2.52 10.46
CA GLY A 15 6.10 2.03 11.64
C GLY A 15 6.79 0.83 12.31
N PHE A 16 7.36 -0.08 11.52
CA PHE A 16 8.10 -1.23 12.00
C PHE A 16 9.39 -0.83 12.74
N VAL A 17 10.15 0.14 12.23
CA VAL A 17 11.33 0.69 12.91
C VAL A 17 10.96 1.29 14.26
N ILE A 18 9.83 2.02 14.34
CA ILE A 18 9.31 2.57 15.60
C ILE A 18 8.95 1.43 16.58
N ALA A 19 8.30 0.37 16.09
CA ALA A 19 7.95 -0.78 16.91
C ALA A 19 9.19 -1.52 17.44
N VAL A 20 10.20 -1.74 16.60
CA VAL A 20 11.48 -2.36 17.00
C VAL A 20 12.22 -1.49 18.02
N TYR A 21 12.26 -0.17 17.81
CA TYR A 21 12.85 0.76 18.77
C TYR A 21 12.16 0.68 20.14
N LEU A 22 10.82 0.68 20.16
CA LEU A 22 10.06 0.57 21.41
C LEU A 22 10.22 -0.80 22.07
N ALA A 23 10.31 -1.89 21.28
CA ALA A 23 10.60 -3.22 21.79
C ALA A 23 12.00 -3.27 22.44
N TYR A 24 13.01 -2.71 21.78
CA TYR A 24 14.37 -2.62 22.32
C TYR A 24 14.41 -1.83 23.63
N ALA A 25 13.77 -0.65 23.67
CA ALA A 25 13.67 0.15 24.90
C ALA A 25 12.96 -0.60 26.05
N LYS A 26 11.97 -1.44 25.73
CA LYS A 26 11.27 -2.27 26.71
C LYS A 26 12.16 -3.34 27.32
N PHE A 27 12.84 -4.10 26.48
CA PHE A 27 13.58 -5.29 26.92
C PHE A 27 14.96 -4.97 27.49
N PHE A 28 15.66 -3.96 26.95
CA PHE A 28 17.04 -3.68 27.32
C PHE A 28 17.21 -2.46 28.23
N MET A 29 16.31 -1.46 28.15
CA MET A 29 16.39 -0.25 28.98
C MET A 29 15.40 -0.26 30.14
N ALA A 30 14.64 -1.35 30.33
CA ALA A 30 13.59 -1.47 31.34
C ALA A 30 12.62 -0.27 31.36
N VAL A 31 12.36 0.32 30.19
CA VAL A 31 11.38 1.41 30.06
C VAL A 31 9.99 0.78 30.09
N TYR A 32 9.11 1.29 30.95
CA TYR A 32 7.74 0.80 31.11
C TYR A 32 6.74 1.78 30.49
N LYS A 33 5.47 1.38 30.40
CA LYS A 33 4.36 2.23 29.92
C LYS A 33 4.45 2.64 28.44
N MET A 34 4.82 1.70 27.57
CA MET A 34 4.89 1.92 26.12
C MET A 34 3.56 2.35 25.52
N THR A 35 2.46 1.81 26.04
CA THR A 35 1.10 2.15 25.64
C THR A 35 0.67 3.55 26.08
N GLU A 36 1.37 4.22 27.00
CA GLU A 36 1.09 5.61 27.36
C GLU A 36 1.81 6.60 26.43
N ARG A 37 2.72 6.12 25.58
CA ARG A 37 3.47 6.97 24.66
C ARG A 37 2.71 7.14 23.34
N PRO A 38 2.43 8.38 22.90
CA PRO A 38 1.80 8.64 21.60
C PRO A 38 2.52 7.97 20.42
N LEU A 39 3.85 7.82 20.54
CA LEU A 39 4.70 7.17 19.53
C LEU A 39 4.33 5.69 19.29
N PHE A 40 3.83 4.98 20.30
CA PHE A 40 3.40 3.60 20.16
C PHE A 40 2.17 3.50 19.24
N TYR A 41 1.15 4.32 19.50
CA TYR A 41 -0.05 4.37 18.66
C TYR A 41 0.26 4.87 17.26
N PHE A 42 1.18 5.83 17.13
CA PHE A 42 1.62 6.31 15.82
C PHE A 42 2.32 5.20 15.01
N GLY A 43 3.25 4.46 15.64
CA GLY A 43 3.91 3.32 14.98
C GLY A 43 2.92 2.24 14.56
N LEU A 44 1.96 1.90 15.43
CA LEU A 44 0.91 0.93 15.14
C LEU A 44 -0.02 1.39 14.00
N LEU A 45 -0.44 2.65 14.02
CA LEU A 45 -1.26 3.26 12.96
C LEU A 45 -0.50 3.29 11.63
N ALA A 46 0.78 3.67 11.64
CA ALA A 46 1.62 3.70 10.45
C ALA A 46 1.78 2.30 9.84
N MET A 47 1.95 1.26 10.66
CA MET A 47 1.95 -0.12 10.18
C MET A 47 0.59 -0.51 9.58
N LEU A 48 -0.53 -0.21 10.26
CA LEU A 48 -1.87 -0.50 9.75
C LEU A 48 -2.13 0.16 8.39
N ILE A 49 -1.90 1.47 8.29
CA ILE A 49 -2.09 2.25 7.07
C ILE A 49 -1.13 1.77 5.96
N GLY A 50 0.13 1.50 6.29
CA GLY A 50 1.10 0.99 5.32
C GLY A 50 0.66 -0.35 4.71
N THR A 51 0.12 -1.25 5.55
CA THR A 51 -0.42 -2.54 5.09
C THR A 51 -1.65 -2.34 4.20
N GLN A 52 -2.57 -1.45 4.59
CA GLN A 52 -3.76 -1.11 3.79
C GLN A 52 -3.38 -0.55 2.42
N LEU A 53 -2.46 0.43 2.36
CA LEU A 53 -1.98 1.02 1.11
C LEU A 53 -1.29 -0.01 0.20
N PHE A 54 -0.51 -0.91 0.79
CA PHE A 54 0.13 -2.01 0.05
C PHE A 54 -0.93 -2.95 -0.57
N LEU A 55 -1.90 -3.40 0.23
CA LEU A 55 -3.01 -4.22 -0.27
C LEU A 55 -3.81 -3.51 -1.36
N THR A 56 -4.15 -2.23 -1.16
CA THR A 56 -4.88 -1.44 -2.17
C THR A 56 -4.08 -1.31 -3.46
N GLY A 57 -2.76 -1.11 -3.38
CA GLY A 57 -1.88 -1.06 -4.55
C GLY A 57 -1.80 -2.38 -5.32
N PHE A 58 -1.86 -3.50 -4.60
CA PHE A 58 -1.93 -4.85 -5.18
C PHE A 58 -3.30 -5.09 -5.84
N LEU A 59 -4.39 -4.77 -5.14
CA LEU A 59 -5.76 -4.90 -5.65
C LEU A 59 -6.00 -4.03 -6.88
N ALA A 60 -5.52 -2.78 -6.89
CA ALA A 60 -5.64 -1.89 -8.03
C ALA A 60 -4.99 -2.47 -9.29
N GLU A 61 -3.85 -3.14 -9.14
CA GLU A 61 -3.20 -3.80 -10.27
C GLU A 61 -3.96 -5.05 -10.74
N MET A 62 -4.48 -5.85 -9.82
CA MET A 62 -5.32 -7.00 -10.16
C MET A 62 -6.58 -6.56 -10.91
N VAL A 63 -7.30 -5.55 -10.40
CA VAL A 63 -8.51 -4.99 -11.02
C VAL A 63 -8.19 -4.39 -12.40
N SER A 64 -7.10 -3.64 -12.52
CA SER A 64 -6.67 -3.06 -13.81
C SER A 64 -6.34 -4.14 -14.84
N ARG A 65 -5.71 -5.25 -14.42
CA ARG A 65 -5.40 -6.38 -15.30
C ARG A 65 -6.65 -7.16 -15.71
N ASN A 66 -7.67 -7.21 -14.85
CA ASN A 66 -8.91 -7.94 -15.07
C ASN A 66 -10.02 -7.09 -15.74
N ALA A 67 -9.69 -5.89 -16.22
CA ALA A 67 -10.66 -5.00 -16.84
C ALA A 67 -11.11 -5.51 -18.24
N PRO A 68 -12.40 -5.84 -18.43
CA PRO A 68 -12.91 -6.37 -19.70
C PRO A 68 -12.87 -5.36 -20.87
N GLU A 69 -12.81 -4.05 -20.57
CA GLU A 69 -12.74 -2.96 -21.54
C GLU A 69 -11.38 -2.83 -22.25
N ARG A 70 -10.36 -3.62 -21.87
CA ARG A 70 -9.01 -3.51 -22.46
C ARG A 70 -8.95 -3.84 -23.96
N ASN A 71 -9.98 -4.48 -24.51
CA ASN A 71 -10.07 -4.85 -25.93
C ASN A 71 -11.04 -3.97 -26.74
N ASN A 72 -11.64 -2.94 -26.16
CA ASN A 72 -12.46 -1.98 -26.90
C ASN A 72 -11.56 -0.94 -27.58
N TYR A 73 -11.08 -1.28 -28.76
CA TYR A 73 -10.38 -0.33 -29.62
C TYR A 73 -11.37 0.71 -30.15
N GLN A 74 -11.09 1.98 -29.88
CA GLN A 74 -11.78 3.11 -30.50
C GLN A 74 -11.31 3.20 -31.96
N ILE A 75 -12.10 2.67 -32.89
CA ILE A 75 -11.80 2.75 -34.33
C ILE A 75 -11.98 4.21 -34.78
N LYS A 76 -10.87 4.93 -34.94
CA LYS A 76 -10.86 6.35 -35.33
C LYS A 76 -11.35 6.58 -36.77
N SER A 77 -11.13 5.62 -37.67
CA SER A 77 -11.60 5.69 -39.05
C SER A 77 -11.55 4.32 -39.71
N LYS A 78 -12.63 3.95 -40.41
CA LYS A 78 -12.70 2.74 -41.26
C LYS A 78 -12.44 3.16 -42.70
N ILE A 79 -11.37 2.66 -43.32
CA ILE A 79 -11.03 2.94 -44.72
C ILE A 79 -11.32 1.67 -45.50
N ASN A 80 -12.16 1.74 -46.55
CA ASN A 80 -12.45 0.64 -47.47
C ASN A 80 -13.22 -0.57 -46.88
N ILE A 81 -14.30 -0.34 -46.12
CA ILE A 81 -15.26 -1.39 -45.80
C ILE A 81 -16.39 -1.35 -46.83
N LYS A 82 -16.44 -2.35 -47.73
CA LYS A 82 -17.64 -2.63 -48.53
C LYS A 82 -18.66 -3.32 -47.63
N ASN A 83 -19.75 -2.64 -47.31
CA ASN A 83 -20.94 -3.30 -46.78
C ASN A 83 -21.56 -4.12 -47.92
N SER A 84 -21.70 -5.42 -47.70
CA SER A 84 -22.54 -6.30 -48.52
C SER A 84 -23.94 -6.38 -47.94
#